data_AF-A0A3P7QU01-F1
#
_entry.id   AF-A0A3P7QU01-F1
#
_cell.length_a   1.000
_cell.length_b   1.000
_cell.length_c   1.000
_cell.angle_alpha   90.00
_cell.angle_beta   90.00
_cell.angle_gamma   90.00
#
_symmetry.space_group_name_H-M   'P 1'
#
loop_
_entity.id
_entity.type
_entity.pdbx_description
1 polymer ?
#
loop_
_entity_poly.entity_id
_entity_poly.type
_entity_poly.pdbx_seq_one_letter_code
_entity_poly.pdbx_strand_id
1 'polypeptide(L)'
;MNKKMLDISIFTKLLPSIKSNGLDDSVDRLHSFATVRFLIFCAIFIGGKQYFGEPLQCMLPAHLERWSSYGQYYCFVEGTYRLSYNKAIPSASVRADMKAAKDINVNYYQVRDKEILFFAKNLLKN
;
A
#
# COMPACT_ATOMS: atom_id res chain seq x y z
N MET A 1 6.56 3.38 18.37
CA MET A 1 5.36 4.19 18.68
C MET A 1 5.52 5.65 18.22
N ASN A 2 5.83 5.91 16.94
CA ASN A 2 5.98 7.28 16.36
C ASN A 2 5.58 7.34 14.87
N LYS A 3 4.56 6.58 14.43
CA LYS A 3 4.14 6.52 13.00
C LYS A 3 2.79 7.19 12.71
N LYS A 4 2.19 7.90 13.68
CA LYS A 4 0.84 8.51 13.55
C LYS A 4 0.81 10.00 13.12
N MET A 5 1.89 10.55 12.59
CA MET A 5 1.98 12.01 12.29
C MET A 5 2.20 12.33 10.81
N LEU A 6 1.97 11.38 9.90
CA LEU A 6 2.24 11.53 8.46
C LEU A 6 0.95 11.30 7.65
N ASP A 7 -0.06 12.15 7.83
CA ASP A 7 -1.04 12.36 6.74
C ASP A 7 -1.98 13.58 6.89
N ILE A 8 -2.13 14.19 8.08
CA ILE A 8 -3.08 15.32 8.21
C ILE A 8 -2.65 16.53 7.36
N SER A 9 -1.34 16.80 7.28
CA SER A 9 -0.82 17.93 6.50
C SER A 9 -0.97 17.75 4.98
N ILE A 10 -1.10 16.51 4.50
CA ILE A 10 -1.29 16.23 3.06
C ILE A 10 -2.75 16.53 2.70
N PHE A 11 -3.71 16.08 3.51
CA PHE A 11 -5.12 16.40 3.30
C PHE A 11 -5.39 17.90 3.32
N THR A 12 -4.77 18.66 4.23
CA THR A 12 -4.94 20.11 4.29
C THR A 12 -4.39 20.84 3.06
N LYS A 13 -3.38 20.27 2.38
CA LYS A 13 -2.81 20.83 1.14
C LYS A 13 -3.53 20.37 -0.11
N LEU A 14 -4.10 19.16 -0.09
CA LEU A 14 -4.81 18.58 -1.23
C LEU A 14 -6.20 19.21 -1.43
N LEU A 15 -6.90 19.55 -0.35
CA LEU A 15 -8.25 20.12 -0.41
C LEU A 15 -8.32 21.45 -1.19
N PRO A 16 -7.35 22.39 -1.06
CA PRO A 16 -7.31 23.61 -1.87
C PRO A 16 -7.03 23.40 -3.37
N SER A 17 -6.21 22.42 -3.77
CA SER A 17 -5.91 22.17 -5.21
C SER A 17 -7.10 21.61 -6.00
N ILE A 18 -8.12 21.06 -5.34
CA ILE A 18 -9.32 20.51 -6.02
C ILE A 18 -10.32 21.64 -6.38
N LYS A 19 -9.92 22.91 -6.27
CA LYS A 19 -10.78 24.04 -6.62
C LYS A 19 -10.87 24.19 -8.14
N SER A 20 -11.99 23.76 -8.70
CA SER A 20 -12.38 24.02 -10.10
C SER A 20 -12.34 25.51 -10.41
N ASN A 21 -11.76 25.83 -11.57
CA ASN A 21 -11.67 27.20 -12.09
C ASN A 21 -13.08 27.68 -12.45
N GLY A 22 -13.39 28.95 -12.21
CA GLY A 22 -14.74 29.51 -12.38
C GLY A 22 -15.28 29.56 -13.81
N LEU A 23 -14.65 28.86 -14.75
CA LEU A 23 -15.06 28.71 -16.14
C LEU A 23 -15.75 27.36 -16.42
N ASP A 24 -15.75 26.43 -15.45
CA ASP A 24 -16.38 25.12 -15.61
C ASP A 24 -17.90 25.19 -15.38
N ASP A 25 -18.68 24.53 -16.23
CA ASP A 25 -20.12 24.39 -16.01
C ASP A 25 -20.39 23.70 -14.66
N SER A 26 -21.50 24.07 -14.01
CA SER A 26 -21.83 23.53 -12.67
C SER A 26 -21.88 22.00 -12.64
N VAL A 27 -22.23 21.38 -13.78
CA VAL A 27 -22.27 19.93 -13.97
C VAL A 27 -20.85 19.34 -13.99
N ASP A 28 -19.92 19.96 -14.73
CA ASP A 28 -18.52 19.52 -14.79
C ASP A 28 -17.80 19.67 -13.45
N ARG A 29 -18.12 20.76 -12.74
CA ARG A 29 -17.64 20.99 -11.37
C ARG A 29 -18.17 19.93 -10.40
N LEU A 30 -19.43 19.50 -10.54
CA LEU A 30 -19.99 18.44 -9.72
C LEU A 30 -19.32 17.09 -10.02
N HIS A 31 -19.12 16.75 -11.29
CA HIS A 31 -18.49 15.50 -11.70
C HIS A 31 -17.03 15.40 -11.25
N SER A 32 -16.24 16.46 -11.45
CA SER A 32 -14.85 16.52 -11.00
C SER A 32 -14.76 16.44 -9.47
N PHE A 33 -15.61 17.18 -8.76
CA PHE A 33 -15.65 17.17 -7.30
C PHE A 33 -16.08 15.80 -6.72
N ALA A 34 -17.13 15.19 -7.28
CA ALA A 34 -17.63 13.89 -6.82
C ALA A 34 -16.62 12.78 -7.10
N THR A 35 -16.10 12.70 -8.32
CA THR A 35 -15.14 11.67 -8.74
C THR A 35 -13.84 11.78 -7.95
N VAL A 36 -13.27 12.98 -7.85
CA VAL A 36 -11.99 13.19 -7.13
C VAL A 36 -12.16 12.87 -5.65
N ARG A 37 -13.25 13.33 -5.01
CA ARG A 37 -13.51 13.01 -3.59
C ARG A 37 -13.72 11.53 -3.36
N PHE A 38 -14.46 10.86 -4.25
CA PHE A 38 -14.68 9.42 -4.17
C PHE A 38 -13.36 8.65 -4.32
N LEU A 39 -12.52 9.01 -5.30
CA LEU A 39 -11.21 8.40 -5.50
C LEU A 39 -10.27 8.62 -4.32
N ILE A 40 -10.24 9.84 -3.75
CA ILE A 40 -9.45 10.15 -2.54
C ILE A 40 -9.95 9.30 -1.37
N PHE A 41 -11.28 9.22 -1.17
CA PHE A 41 -11.87 8.40 -0.12
C PHE A 41 -11.50 6.93 -0.29
N CYS A 42 -11.62 6.36 -1.49
CA CYS A 42 -11.20 5.00 -1.78
C CYS A 42 -9.70 4.80 -1.53
N ALA A 43 -8.85 5.74 -1.92
CA ALA A 43 -7.40 5.68 -1.68
C ALA A 43 -7.06 5.67 -0.19
N ILE A 44 -7.74 6.50 0.63
CA ILE A 44 -7.60 6.52 2.09
C ILE A 44 -8.05 5.19 2.68
N PHE A 45 -9.17 4.62 2.23
CA PHE A 45 -9.69 3.36 2.76
C PHE A 45 -8.79 2.16 2.42
N ILE A 46 -8.35 2.07 1.16
CA ILE A 46 -7.45 1.02 0.71
C ILE A 46 -6.09 1.16 1.41
N GLY A 47 -5.55 2.37 1.48
CA GLY A 47 -4.30 2.67 2.18
C GLY A 47 -4.41 2.43 3.69
N GLY A 48 -5.54 2.80 4.30
CA GLY A 48 -5.81 2.70 5.74
C GLY A 48 -5.69 1.27 6.26
N LYS A 49 -6.07 0.26 5.48
CA LYS A 49 -5.84 -1.15 5.86
C LYS A 49 -4.36 -1.48 6.09
N GLN A 50 -3.45 -0.77 5.42
CA GLN A 50 -2.01 -0.93 5.58
C GLN A 50 -1.46 -0.12 6.76
N TYR A 51 -2.13 0.97 7.16
CA TYR A 51 -1.69 1.87 8.24
C TYR A 51 -2.22 1.50 9.64
N PHE A 52 -3.45 0.96 9.71
CA PHE A 52 -4.12 0.70 10.99
C PHE A 52 -4.00 -0.75 11.47
N GLY A 53 -3.41 -1.64 10.67
CA GLY A 53 -3.23 -3.06 10.99
C GLY A 53 -1.83 -3.56 10.71
N GLU A 54 -1.61 -4.85 11.01
CA GLU A 54 -0.44 -5.59 10.55
C GLU A 54 -0.66 -5.90 9.05
N PRO A 55 0.24 -5.46 8.14
CA PRO A 55 -0.01 -5.53 6.68
C PRO A 55 -0.20 -6.95 6.16
N LEU A 56 0.29 -7.94 6.94
CA LEU A 56 0.11 -9.37 6.73
C LEU A 56 0.37 -10.12 8.06
N GLN A 57 -0.16 -11.34 8.19
CA GLN A 57 0.13 -12.23 9.30
C GLN A 57 0.90 -13.44 8.79
N CYS A 58 2.14 -13.64 9.28
CA CYS A 58 2.95 -14.81 8.95
C CYS A 58 2.82 -15.88 10.04
N MET A 59 2.82 -17.15 9.63
CA MET A 59 2.92 -18.27 10.56
C MET A 59 4.37 -18.38 11.04
N LEU A 60 4.64 -17.83 12.23
CA LEU A 60 5.94 -17.96 12.87
C LEU A 60 6.00 -19.24 13.72
N PRO A 61 7.18 -19.86 13.85
CA PRO A 61 7.35 -20.97 14.77
C PRO A 61 7.19 -20.50 16.23
N ALA A 62 6.66 -21.37 17.09
CA ALA A 62 6.25 -21.03 18.46
C ALA A 62 7.37 -20.41 19.33
N HIS A 63 8.64 -20.76 19.10
CA HIS A 63 9.77 -20.18 19.83
C HIS A 63 10.02 -18.69 19.51
N LEU A 64 9.42 -18.14 18.44
CA LEU A 64 9.57 -16.76 18.01
C LEU A 64 8.35 -15.87 18.30
N GLU A 65 7.41 -16.32 19.14
CA GLU A 65 6.19 -15.55 19.45
C GLU A 65 6.50 -14.14 20.01
N ARG A 66 7.54 -14.00 20.84
CA ARG A 66 8.02 -12.72 21.35
C ARG A 66 8.50 -11.76 20.24
N TRP A 67 8.91 -12.31 19.10
CA TRP A 67 9.39 -11.59 17.93
C TRP A 67 8.34 -11.53 16.81
N SER A 68 7.07 -11.82 17.12
CA SER A 68 5.98 -11.84 16.14
C SER A 68 5.89 -10.58 15.30
N SER A 69 5.86 -9.40 15.93
CA SER A 69 5.81 -8.11 15.21
C SER A 69 7.03 -7.87 14.32
N TYR A 70 8.22 -8.31 14.75
CA TYR A 70 9.44 -8.21 13.94
C TYR A 70 9.38 -9.18 12.76
N GLY A 71 8.98 -10.43 13.00
CA GLY A 71 8.86 -11.46 11.99
C GLY A 71 7.87 -11.11 10.90
N GLN A 72 6.71 -10.56 11.27
CA GLN A 72 5.73 -10.04 10.30
C GLN A 72 6.30 -8.90 9.46
N TYR A 73 7.00 -7.95 10.09
CA TYR A 73 7.64 -6.85 9.36
C TYR A 73 8.74 -7.34 8.41
N TYR A 74 9.55 -8.30 8.85
CA TYR A 74 10.57 -8.94 8.04
C TYR A 74 9.96 -9.63 6.82
N CYS A 75 8.89 -10.42 7.04
CA CYS A 75 8.11 -11.10 6.00
C CYS A 75 7.55 -10.10 4.96
N PHE A 76 7.13 -8.91 5.41
CA PHE A 76 6.64 -7.83 4.54
C PHE A 76 7.74 -7.17 3.70
N VAL A 77 8.93 -6.95 4.26
CA VAL A 77 10.04 -6.30 3.54
C VAL A 77 10.71 -7.26 2.55
N GLU A 78 10.86 -8.53 2.93
CA GLU A 78 11.50 -9.56 2.07
C GLU A 78 10.69 -9.91 0.83
N GLY A 79 9.37 -9.70 0.88
CA GLY A 79 8.43 -10.09 -0.17
C GLY A 79 7.92 -11.52 0.00
N THR A 80 6.83 -11.84 -0.72
CA THR A 80 6.19 -13.16 -0.67
C THR A 80 6.24 -13.82 -2.05
N TYR A 81 6.08 -15.14 -2.10
CA TYR A 81 5.99 -15.88 -3.37
C TYR A 81 4.86 -16.91 -3.27
N ARG A 82 4.20 -17.20 -4.39
CA ARG A 82 3.11 -18.20 -4.41
C ARG A 82 3.67 -19.61 -4.58
N LEU A 83 3.26 -20.53 -3.73
CA LEU A 83 3.50 -21.96 -3.94
C LEU A 83 2.20 -22.61 -4.43
N SER A 84 2.28 -23.44 -5.48
CA SER A 84 1.13 -24.22 -5.94
C SER A 84 0.71 -25.20 -4.85
N TYR A 85 -0.60 -25.33 -4.63
CA TYR A 85 -1.16 -26.41 -3.81
C TYR A 85 -0.60 -27.75 -4.31
N ASN A 86 -0.14 -28.61 -3.38
CA ASN A 86 0.53 -29.92 -3.61
C ASN A 86 2.04 -29.94 -3.83
N LYS A 87 2.78 -28.85 -3.62
CA LYS A 87 4.26 -28.88 -3.59
C LYS A 87 4.77 -28.77 -2.15
N ALA A 88 5.78 -29.58 -1.82
CA ALA A 88 6.52 -29.43 -0.57
C ALA A 88 7.26 -28.08 -0.57
N ILE A 89 7.53 -27.52 0.61
CA ILE A 89 8.34 -26.31 0.74
C ILE A 89 9.74 -26.61 0.17
N PRO A 90 10.21 -25.86 -0.86
CA PRO A 90 11.49 -26.15 -1.49
C PRO A 90 12.66 -25.94 -0.53
N SER A 91 13.78 -26.60 -0.80
CA SER A 91 15.05 -26.35 -0.11
C SER A 91 15.47 -24.88 -0.26
N ALA A 92 16.35 -24.41 0.64
CA ALA A 92 16.76 -23.00 0.66
C ALA A 92 17.35 -22.50 -0.67
N SER A 93 18.09 -23.34 -1.40
CA SER A 93 18.63 -23.00 -2.72
C SER A 93 17.52 -22.79 -3.74
N VAL A 94 16.59 -23.74 -3.84
CA VAL A 94 15.45 -23.66 -4.76
C VAL A 94 14.54 -22.48 -4.43
N ARG A 95 14.40 -22.11 -3.15
CA ARG A 95 13.65 -20.91 -2.74
C ARG A 95 14.30 -19.62 -3.24
N ALA A 96 15.63 -19.54 -3.26
CA ALA A 96 16.34 -18.37 -3.80
C ALA A 96 16.09 -18.24 -5.32
N ASP A 97 16.15 -19.36 -6.05
CA ASP A 97 15.87 -19.40 -7.49
C ASP A 97 14.41 -19.03 -7.79
N MET A 98 13.46 -19.54 -7.00
CA MET A 98 12.04 -19.18 -7.10
C MET A 98 11.78 -17.72 -6.78
N LYS A 99 12.53 -17.12 -5.84
CA LYS A 99 12.43 -15.70 -5.51
C LYS A 99 12.93 -14.82 -6.65
N ALA A 100 13.96 -15.28 -7.37
CA ALA A 100 14.47 -14.63 -8.57
C ALA A 100 13.51 -14.76 -9.77
N ALA A 101 12.71 -15.82 -9.82
CA ALA A 101 11.67 -16.00 -10.84
C ALA A 101 10.53 -14.96 -10.65
N LYS A 102 10.47 -14.01 -11.58
CA LYS A 102 9.54 -12.86 -11.57
C LYS A 102 8.07 -13.25 -11.46
N ASP A 103 7.68 -14.39 -12.04
CA ASP A 103 6.27 -14.80 -12.15
C ASP A 103 5.67 -15.32 -10.83
N ILE A 104 6.51 -15.68 -9.87
CA ILE A 104 6.09 -16.30 -8.60
C ILE A 104 6.07 -15.25 -7.48
N ASN A 105 6.91 -14.23 -7.58
CA ASN A 105 7.07 -13.18 -6.57
C ASN A 105 5.83 -12.25 -6.52
N VAL A 106 5.38 -11.96 -5.31
CA VAL A 106 4.21 -11.14 -5.01
C VAL A 106 4.62 -9.98 -4.09
N ASN A 107 5.00 -8.86 -4.71
CA ASN A 107 5.44 -7.63 -4.04
C ASN A 107 4.46 -6.44 -4.22
N TYR A 108 3.19 -6.71 -4.51
CA TYR A 108 2.24 -5.63 -4.85
C TYR A 108 2.08 -4.57 -3.75
N TYR A 109 2.27 -4.91 -2.47
CA TYR A 109 2.21 -3.94 -1.38
C TYR A 109 3.31 -2.87 -1.51
N GLN A 110 4.54 -3.28 -1.83
CA GLN A 110 5.68 -2.36 -1.98
C GLN A 110 5.54 -1.46 -3.20
N VAL A 111 4.93 -1.99 -4.27
CA VAL A 111 4.69 -1.24 -5.51
C VAL A 111 3.56 -0.22 -5.29
N ARG A 112 2.45 -0.63 -4.68
CA ARG A 112 1.30 0.26 -4.43
C ARG A 112 1.63 1.42 -3.51
N ASP A 113 2.40 1.19 -2.44
CA ASP A 113 2.77 2.27 -1.52
C ASP A 113 3.66 3.33 -2.22
N LYS A 114 4.51 2.91 -3.17
CA LYS A 114 5.30 3.83 -4.01
C LYS A 114 4.44 4.59 -5.02
N GLU A 115 3.47 3.93 -5.63
CA GLU A 115 2.54 4.53 -6.59
C GLU A 115 1.63 5.58 -5.94
N ILE A 116 1.08 5.28 -4.76
CA ILE A 116 0.26 6.23 -3.99
C ILE A 116 1.10 7.46 -3.63
N LEU A 117 2.33 7.27 -3.15
CA LEU A 117 3.23 8.38 -2.82
C LEU A 117 3.62 9.20 -4.07
N PHE A 118 3.84 8.55 -5.20
CA PHE A 118 4.13 9.22 -6.47
C PHE A 118 2.92 10.05 -6.95
N PHE A 119 1.72 9.48 -6.89
CA PHE A 119 0.49 10.16 -7.26
C PHE A 119 0.20 11.34 -6.33
N ALA A 120 0.33 11.17 -5.01
CA ALA A 120 0.16 12.23 -4.04
C ALA A 120 1.17 13.38 -4.25
N LYS A 121 2.44 13.07 -4.56
CA LYS A 121 3.45 14.09 -4.90
C LYS A 121 3.12 14.85 -6.18
N ASN A 122 2.62 14.17 -7.20
CA ASN A 122 2.23 14.81 -8.45
C ASN A 122 0.97 15.66 -8.29
N LEU A 123 -0.01 15.20 -7.50
CA LEU A 123 -1.19 15.99 -7.14
C LEU A 123 -0.83 17.27 -6.38
N LEU A 124 0.18 17.23 -5.50
CA LEU A 124 0.63 18.40 -4.74
C LEU A 124 1.51 19.37 -5.56
N LYS A 125 1.94 18.99 -6.76
CA LYS A 125 2.78 19.83 -7.63
C LYS A 125 1.95 20.70 -8.59
N ASN A 126 0.66 20.40 -8.76
CA ASN A 126 -0.30 21.16 -9.55
C ASN A 126 -1.24 21.98 -8.65
#